data_AF-A0A3P9QFE6-F1
#
_entry.id   AF-A0A3P9QFE6-F1
#
_cell.length_a   1.000
_cell.length_b   1.000
_cell.length_c   1.000
_cell.angle_alpha   90.00
_cell.angle_beta   90.00
_cell.angle_gamma   90.00
#
_symmetry.space_group_name_H-M   'P 1'
#
loop_
_entity.id
_entity.type
_entity.pdbx_description
1 polymer ?
#
loop_
_entity_poly.entity_id
_entity_poly.type
_entity_poly.pdbx_seq_one_letter_code
_entity_poly.pdbx_strand_id
1 'polypeptide(L)'
;EAFDLVLRHGRNSTLTVLKAEFPALVPGAQSSVGQLFLDMSLYILGSDSTVDHMVAAFFGKLFTITYRRLLGGGSSAASEECVRGAWKDSGAFGPYPKLIMTRLSRSLLATRVFLQALNLGIEVVNTTDHLRPSRDCGRALLRLWYCPHCQGMLSPPACRGFCQTAMQGCLGGAAEVQPHWRSYIDGLGKLAGGMRGEQDMEAVVLRLPSLIKLALKQAVNSPQVIKTRFCVCERACGPLLQPNEDLRCCFVRTDWYSAAVSPGSLEFITNLKSFSSFYSGLGEALCSREPTAANNSLCWNGQEMTDRYGLIMAFISERICWEIHGARCL
;
A
#
# COMPACT_ATOMS: atom_id res chain seq x y z
N GLU A 1 -1.61 -6.83 10.03
CA GLU A 1 -2.70 -7.11 10.99
C GLU A 1 -4.04 -6.49 10.58
N ALA A 2 -4.15 -5.16 10.38
CA ALA A 2 -5.42 -4.51 10.01
C ALA A 2 -6.13 -5.12 8.78
N PHE A 3 -5.41 -5.37 7.68
CA PHE A 3 -6.00 -6.00 6.49
C PHE A 3 -6.50 -7.43 6.74
N ASP A 4 -5.87 -8.17 7.67
CA ASP A 4 -6.30 -9.53 8.02
C ASP A 4 -7.62 -9.49 8.82
N LEU A 5 -7.81 -8.50 9.70
CA LEU A 5 -9.08 -8.26 10.38
C LEU A 5 -10.22 -7.97 9.39
N VAL A 6 -9.95 -7.12 8.39
CA VAL A 6 -10.91 -6.80 7.31
C VAL A 6 -11.31 -8.06 6.54
N LEU A 7 -10.34 -8.90 6.16
CA LEU A 7 -10.60 -10.16 5.46
C LEU A 7 -11.41 -11.14 6.31
N ARG A 8 -11.07 -11.29 7.60
CA ARG A 8 -11.82 -12.13 8.54
C ARG A 8 -13.26 -11.62 8.70
N HIS A 9 -13.45 -10.31 8.83
CA HIS A 9 -14.78 -9.73 8.92
C HIS A 9 -15.58 -9.92 7.63
N GLY A 10 -14.97 -9.68 6.46
CA GLY A 10 -15.58 -9.96 5.16
C GLY A 10 -16.04 -11.41 5.02
N ARG A 11 -15.19 -12.38 5.41
CA ARG A 11 -15.51 -13.81 5.41
C ARG A 11 -16.73 -14.11 6.27
N ASN A 12 -16.73 -13.65 7.52
CA ASN A 12 -17.83 -13.91 8.46
C ASN A 12 -19.14 -13.27 7.99
N SER A 13 -19.08 -12.06 7.45
CA SER A 13 -20.22 -11.36 6.88
C SER A 13 -20.78 -12.08 5.64
N THR A 14 -19.92 -12.58 4.74
CA THR A 14 -20.36 -13.40 3.60
C THR A 14 -21.08 -14.67 4.06
N LEU A 15 -20.51 -15.41 5.02
CA LEU A 15 -21.14 -16.62 5.56
C LEU A 15 -22.49 -16.34 6.22
N THR A 16 -22.59 -15.22 6.95
CA THR A 16 -23.84 -14.78 7.60
C THR A 16 -24.93 -14.48 6.57
N VAL A 17 -24.59 -13.73 5.51
CA VAL A 17 -25.53 -13.44 4.41
C VAL A 17 -25.97 -14.70 3.69
N LEU A 18 -25.06 -15.64 3.42
CA LEU A 18 -25.42 -16.92 2.80
C LEU A 18 -26.34 -17.76 3.69
N LYS A 19 -26.11 -17.76 5.01
CA LYS A 19 -26.96 -18.48 5.97
C LYS A 19 -28.38 -17.91 6.02
N ALA A 20 -28.51 -16.59 5.94
CA ALA A 20 -29.81 -15.92 5.97
C ALA A 20 -30.61 -16.09 4.66
N GLU A 21 -29.95 -15.95 3.50
CA GLU A 21 -30.65 -15.85 2.21
C GLU A 21 -30.64 -17.17 1.42
N PHE A 22 -29.66 -18.05 1.65
CA PHE A 22 -29.47 -19.30 0.91
C PHE A 22 -29.04 -20.47 1.82
N PRO A 23 -29.80 -20.82 2.87
CA PRO A 23 -29.39 -21.82 3.87
C PRO A 23 -29.02 -23.18 3.26
N ALA A 24 -29.69 -23.60 2.18
CA ALA A 24 -29.44 -24.87 1.50
C ALA A 24 -28.09 -24.95 0.76
N LEU A 25 -27.46 -23.81 0.46
CA LEU A 25 -26.16 -23.72 -0.23
C LEU A 25 -24.98 -23.68 0.75
N VAL A 26 -25.22 -23.32 2.02
CA VAL A 26 -24.17 -23.10 3.03
C VAL A 26 -23.23 -24.29 3.21
N PRO A 27 -23.69 -25.54 3.38
CA PRO A 27 -22.79 -26.67 3.63
C PRO A 27 -21.74 -26.88 2.51
N GLY A 28 -22.12 -26.62 1.26
CA GLY A 28 -21.19 -26.68 0.13
C GLY A 28 -20.35 -25.40 -0.05
N ALA A 29 -20.91 -24.25 0.29
CA ALA A 29 -20.28 -22.94 0.01
C ALA A 29 -19.25 -22.53 1.08
N GLN A 30 -19.33 -23.03 2.31
CA GLN A 30 -18.47 -22.59 3.42
C GLN A 30 -16.97 -22.70 3.12
N SER A 31 -16.52 -23.85 2.59
CA SER A 31 -15.12 -24.06 2.22
C SER A 31 -14.68 -23.13 1.09
N SER A 32 -15.56 -22.88 0.12
CA SER A 32 -15.29 -22.00 -1.02
C SER A 32 -15.15 -20.54 -0.58
N VAL A 33 -16.00 -20.08 0.33
CA VAL A 33 -15.88 -18.74 0.94
C VAL A 33 -14.58 -18.65 1.74
N GLY A 34 -14.29 -19.65 2.59
CA GLY A 34 -13.03 -19.68 3.33
C GLY A 34 -11.79 -19.59 2.43
N GLN A 35 -11.77 -20.36 1.35
CA GLN A 35 -10.67 -20.35 0.38
C GLN A 35 -10.51 -19.00 -0.31
N LEU A 36 -11.60 -18.37 -0.76
CA LEU A 36 -11.55 -17.06 -1.42
C LEU A 36 -10.84 -16.01 -0.55
N PHE A 37 -11.20 -15.92 0.73
CA PHE A 37 -10.59 -14.96 1.65
C PHE A 37 -9.16 -15.33 2.06
N LEU A 38 -8.83 -16.62 2.10
CA LEU A 38 -7.46 -17.08 2.29
C LEU A 38 -6.58 -16.70 1.08
N ASP A 39 -7.06 -16.92 -0.14
CA ASP A 39 -6.36 -16.57 -1.36
C ASP A 39 -6.11 -15.06 -1.45
N MET A 40 -7.07 -14.23 -1.02
CA MET A 40 -6.88 -12.78 -0.89
C MET A 40 -5.76 -12.43 0.10
N SER A 41 -5.71 -13.10 1.26
CA SER A 41 -4.67 -12.90 2.27
C SER A 41 -3.29 -13.28 1.74
N LEU A 42 -3.19 -14.44 1.09
CA LEU A 42 -1.93 -14.90 0.47
C LEU A 42 -1.50 -13.98 -0.68
N TYR A 43 -2.44 -13.45 -1.46
CA TYR A 43 -2.15 -12.52 -2.54
C TYR A 43 -1.50 -11.23 -2.06
N ILE A 44 -2.06 -10.60 -1.01
CA ILE A 44 -1.50 -9.36 -0.45
C ILE A 44 -0.11 -9.58 0.18
N LEU A 45 0.17 -10.81 0.61
CA LEU A 45 1.46 -11.21 1.18
C LEU A 45 2.51 -11.64 0.14
N GLY A 46 2.15 -11.74 -1.14
CA GLY A 46 3.13 -12.00 -2.20
C GLY A 46 2.89 -13.23 -3.08
N SER A 47 1.82 -14.00 -2.87
CA SER A 47 1.51 -15.19 -3.70
C SER A 47 1.38 -14.86 -5.20
N ASP A 48 1.76 -15.79 -6.07
CA ASP A 48 1.69 -15.66 -7.53
C ASP A 48 0.28 -15.90 -8.12
N SER A 49 -0.70 -16.26 -7.27
CA SER A 49 -2.08 -16.42 -7.73
C SER A 49 -2.65 -15.10 -8.26
N THR A 50 -3.50 -15.16 -9.30
CA THR A 50 -4.20 -13.97 -9.80
C THR A 50 -5.57 -13.82 -9.16
N VAL A 51 -6.06 -12.58 -9.09
CA VAL A 51 -7.43 -12.28 -8.63
C VAL A 51 -8.47 -12.91 -9.56
N ASP A 52 -8.23 -12.90 -10.86
CA ASP A 52 -9.06 -13.58 -11.85
C ASP A 52 -9.21 -15.07 -11.54
N HIS A 53 -8.09 -15.75 -11.23
CA HIS A 53 -8.10 -17.17 -10.90
C HIS A 53 -8.91 -17.46 -9.62
N MET A 54 -8.64 -16.75 -8.51
CA MET A 54 -9.34 -17.00 -7.24
C MET A 54 -10.85 -16.73 -7.33
N VAL A 55 -11.26 -15.65 -8.03
CA VAL A 55 -12.68 -15.32 -8.20
C VAL A 55 -13.35 -16.32 -9.15
N ALA A 56 -12.67 -16.73 -10.23
CA ALA A 56 -13.20 -17.74 -11.13
C ALA A 56 -13.36 -19.10 -10.46
N ALA A 57 -12.39 -19.52 -9.66
CA ALA A 57 -12.46 -20.77 -8.88
C ALA A 57 -13.61 -20.74 -7.87
N PHE A 58 -13.82 -19.60 -7.20
CA PHE A 58 -14.93 -19.39 -6.27
C PHE A 58 -16.29 -19.50 -6.97
N PHE A 59 -16.51 -18.77 -8.06
CA PHE A 59 -17.77 -18.82 -8.79
C PHE A 59 -18.00 -20.18 -9.48
N GLY A 60 -16.94 -20.84 -9.93
CA GLY A 60 -17.03 -22.21 -10.43
C GLY A 60 -17.56 -23.18 -9.38
N LYS A 61 -17.03 -23.14 -8.15
CA LYS A 61 -17.53 -23.95 -7.03
C LYS A 61 -18.97 -23.59 -6.66
N LEU A 62 -19.29 -22.30 -6.53
CA LEU A 62 -20.64 -21.84 -6.22
C LEU A 62 -21.64 -22.28 -7.29
N PHE A 63 -21.25 -22.24 -8.56
CA PHE A 63 -22.10 -22.66 -9.66
C PHE A 63 -22.40 -24.15 -9.58
N THR A 64 -21.39 -25.00 -9.39
CA THR A 64 -21.60 -26.45 -9.24
C THR A 64 -22.58 -26.77 -8.10
N ILE A 65 -22.48 -26.07 -6.96
CA ILE A 65 -23.38 -26.25 -5.81
C ILE A 65 -24.80 -25.79 -6.15
N THR A 66 -24.94 -24.60 -6.75
CA THR A 66 -26.24 -24.00 -7.08
C THR A 66 -26.96 -24.82 -8.15
N TYR A 67 -26.23 -25.25 -9.19
CA TYR A 67 -26.74 -26.04 -10.29
C TYR A 67 -27.24 -27.42 -9.85
N ARG A 68 -26.47 -28.16 -9.03
CA ARG A 68 -26.90 -29.46 -8.48
C ARG A 68 -28.22 -29.36 -7.69
N ARG A 69 -28.44 -28.24 -7.01
CA ARG A 69 -29.71 -27.98 -6.31
C ARG A 69 -30.85 -27.67 -7.28
N LEU A 70 -30.62 -26.85 -8.31
CA LEU A 70 -31.62 -26.50 -9.32
C LEU A 70 -32.07 -27.69 -10.19
N LEU A 71 -31.19 -28.67 -10.41
CA LEU A 71 -31.51 -29.91 -11.13
C LEU A 71 -32.14 -31.01 -10.27
N GLY A 72 -32.37 -30.79 -8.97
CA GLY A 72 -33.05 -31.76 -8.12
C GLY A 72 -32.26 -33.03 -7.84
N GLY A 73 -30.92 -32.97 -7.81
CA GLY A 73 -30.08 -34.11 -7.43
C GLY A 73 -29.95 -35.24 -8.47
N GLY A 74 -30.51 -35.08 -9.67
CA GLY A 74 -30.28 -35.99 -10.78
C GLY A 74 -28.82 -35.98 -11.21
N SER A 75 -28.23 -37.17 -11.37
CA SER A 75 -26.88 -37.38 -11.91
C SER A 75 -26.79 -36.80 -13.33
N SER A 76 -26.25 -35.59 -13.48
CA SER A 76 -25.88 -35.08 -14.80
C SER A 76 -24.71 -35.90 -15.35
N ALA A 77 -24.82 -36.41 -16.58
CA ALA A 77 -23.73 -37.09 -17.28
C ALA A 77 -22.55 -36.14 -17.64
N ALA A 78 -22.67 -34.86 -17.31
CA ALA A 78 -21.66 -33.82 -17.48
C ALA A 78 -20.50 -34.00 -16.48
N SER A 79 -19.27 -33.91 -16.97
CA SER A 79 -18.06 -33.84 -16.14
C SER A 79 -18.12 -32.63 -15.19
N GLU A 80 -17.77 -32.81 -13.91
CA GLU A 80 -17.70 -31.71 -12.92
C GLU A 80 -16.86 -30.53 -13.40
N GLU A 81 -15.82 -30.78 -14.20
CA GLU A 81 -14.96 -29.72 -14.74
C GLU A 81 -15.65 -28.89 -15.81
N CYS A 82 -16.48 -29.52 -16.65
CA CYS A 82 -17.34 -28.78 -17.59
C CYS A 82 -18.32 -27.89 -16.83
N VAL A 83 -18.93 -28.44 -15.78
CA VAL A 83 -19.88 -27.70 -14.94
C VAL A 83 -19.21 -26.51 -14.25
N ARG A 84 -17.98 -26.69 -13.77
CA ARG A 84 -17.19 -25.65 -13.11
C ARG A 84 -16.87 -24.46 -14.02
N GLY A 85 -16.72 -24.68 -15.33
CA GLY A 85 -16.41 -23.65 -16.31
C GLY A 85 -17.63 -22.95 -16.93
N ALA A 86 -18.75 -23.66 -17.04
CA ALA A 86 -19.89 -23.24 -17.87
C ALA A 86 -20.69 -22.03 -17.33
N TRP A 87 -20.44 -21.58 -16.10
CA TRP A 87 -21.01 -20.31 -15.61
C TRP A 87 -20.48 -19.09 -16.40
N LYS A 88 -19.29 -19.19 -17.00
CA LYS A 88 -18.65 -18.09 -17.75
C LYS A 88 -19.46 -17.72 -19.00
N ASP A 89 -19.88 -18.73 -19.76
CA ASP A 89 -20.60 -18.53 -21.03
C ASP A 89 -22.11 -18.40 -20.85
N SER A 90 -22.66 -19.05 -19.81
CA SER A 90 -24.09 -18.96 -19.50
C SER A 90 -24.51 -17.61 -18.91
N GLY A 91 -23.57 -16.82 -18.38
CA GLY A 91 -23.90 -15.57 -17.69
C GLY A 91 -24.76 -15.79 -16.44
N ALA A 92 -24.67 -16.97 -15.81
CA ALA A 92 -25.54 -17.40 -14.71
C ALA A 92 -25.57 -16.41 -13.55
N PHE A 93 -24.43 -15.78 -13.27
CA PHE A 93 -24.26 -14.80 -12.21
C PHE A 93 -24.36 -13.35 -12.69
N GLY A 94 -24.80 -13.10 -13.93
CA GLY A 94 -24.86 -11.75 -14.51
C GLY A 94 -23.50 -11.03 -14.50
N PRO A 95 -23.46 -9.70 -14.24
CA PRO A 95 -22.23 -8.91 -14.30
C PRO A 95 -21.34 -9.04 -13.05
N TYR A 96 -21.85 -9.67 -11.98
CA TYR A 96 -21.25 -9.60 -10.65
C TYR A 96 -19.85 -10.24 -10.54
N PRO A 97 -19.55 -11.41 -11.16
CA PRO A 97 -18.19 -11.96 -11.13
C PRO A 97 -17.14 -11.02 -11.71
N LYS A 98 -17.42 -10.41 -12.87
CA LYS A 98 -16.51 -9.47 -13.54
C LYS A 98 -16.33 -8.18 -12.71
N LEU A 99 -17.40 -7.70 -12.09
CA LEU A 99 -17.34 -6.55 -11.18
C LEU A 99 -16.45 -6.86 -9.96
N ILE A 100 -16.64 -8.03 -9.33
CA ILE A 100 -15.84 -8.48 -8.19
C ILE A 100 -14.36 -8.62 -8.59
N MET A 101 -14.06 -9.30 -9.70
CA MET A 101 -12.69 -9.42 -10.23
C MET A 101 -12.04 -8.04 -10.39
N THR A 102 -12.71 -7.12 -11.09
CA THR A 102 -12.17 -5.79 -11.37
C THR A 102 -11.89 -5.00 -10.09
N ARG A 103 -12.83 -5.01 -9.13
CA ARG A 103 -12.69 -4.26 -7.87
C ARG A 103 -11.60 -4.85 -6.98
N LEU A 104 -11.54 -6.17 -6.86
CA LEU A 104 -10.51 -6.85 -6.09
C LEU A 104 -9.13 -6.71 -6.71
N SER A 105 -8.99 -6.82 -8.04
CA SER A 105 -7.70 -6.67 -8.71
C SER A 105 -7.07 -5.31 -8.42
N ARG A 106 -7.89 -4.25 -8.41
CA ARG A 106 -7.43 -2.89 -8.11
C ARG A 106 -7.08 -2.71 -6.63
N SER A 107 -7.92 -3.17 -5.70
CA SER A 107 -7.73 -2.91 -4.27
C SER A 107 -6.69 -3.81 -3.62
N LEU A 108 -6.65 -5.09 -3.99
CA LEU A 108 -5.66 -6.04 -3.47
C LEU A 108 -4.26 -5.72 -4.00
N LEU A 109 -4.15 -5.30 -5.28
CA LEU A 109 -2.86 -4.88 -5.83
C LEU A 109 -2.32 -3.63 -5.10
N ALA A 110 -3.16 -2.61 -4.90
CA ALA A 110 -2.76 -1.42 -4.15
C ALA A 110 -2.29 -1.77 -2.74
N THR A 111 -3.01 -2.67 -2.06
CA THR A 111 -2.64 -3.17 -0.72
C THR A 111 -1.32 -3.93 -0.74
N ARG A 112 -1.10 -4.83 -1.70
CA ARG A 112 0.15 -5.58 -1.86
C ARG A 112 1.33 -4.64 -2.05
N VAL A 113 1.22 -3.71 -2.99
CA VAL A 113 2.28 -2.74 -3.29
C VAL A 113 2.54 -1.84 -2.09
N PHE A 114 1.51 -1.48 -1.33
CA PHE A 114 1.66 -0.68 -0.11
C PHE A 114 2.46 -1.44 0.95
N LEU A 115 2.13 -2.69 1.23
CA LEU A 115 2.88 -3.53 2.17
C LEU A 115 4.33 -3.75 1.72
N GLN A 116 4.55 -4.00 0.43
CA GLN A 116 5.90 -4.12 -0.13
C GLN A 116 6.71 -2.83 0.02
N ALA A 117 6.09 -1.67 -0.26
CA ALA A 117 6.73 -0.38 -0.07
C ALA A 117 7.13 -0.17 1.39
N LEU A 118 6.26 -0.49 2.35
CA LEU A 118 6.60 -0.39 3.77
C LEU A 118 7.80 -1.26 4.16
N ASN A 119 7.84 -2.51 3.70
CA ASN A 119 8.98 -3.40 3.94
C ASN A 119 10.28 -2.86 3.34
N LEU A 120 10.22 -2.31 2.12
CA LEU A 120 11.36 -1.64 1.50
C LEU A 120 11.80 -0.42 2.32
N GLY A 121 10.88 0.37 2.84
CA GLY A 121 11.21 1.49 3.72
C GLY A 121 11.97 1.05 4.98
N ILE A 122 11.53 -0.06 5.61
CA ILE A 122 12.21 -0.66 6.76
C ILE A 122 13.61 -1.13 6.36
N GLU A 123 13.75 -1.80 5.23
CA GLU A 123 15.03 -2.29 4.72
C GLU A 123 16.03 -1.15 4.46
N VAL A 124 15.57 -0.05 3.86
CA VAL A 124 16.39 1.14 3.61
C VAL A 124 16.87 1.77 4.93
N VAL A 125 15.97 1.96 5.90
CA VAL A 125 16.34 2.49 7.22
C VAL A 125 17.33 1.55 7.93
N ASN A 126 17.07 0.24 7.93
CA ASN A 126 17.95 -0.73 8.55
C ASN A 126 19.34 -0.74 7.89
N THR A 127 19.39 -0.70 6.56
CA THR A 127 20.65 -0.67 5.80
C THR A 127 21.45 0.60 6.09
N THR A 128 20.78 1.75 6.15
CA THR A 128 21.44 3.04 6.42
C THR A 128 21.92 3.17 7.87
N ASP A 129 21.23 2.55 8.84
CA ASP A 129 21.65 2.50 10.25
C ASP A 129 23.00 1.77 10.44
N HIS A 130 23.30 0.81 9.57
CA HIS A 130 24.55 0.04 9.62
C HIS A 130 25.72 0.72 8.88
N LEU A 131 25.54 1.93 8.35
CA LEU A 131 26.61 2.67 7.68
C LEU A 131 27.71 3.05 8.67
N ARG A 132 28.94 2.61 8.39
CA ARG A 132 30.09 2.90 9.24
C ARG A 132 30.71 4.26 8.88
N PRO A 133 30.99 5.12 9.88
CA PRO A 133 31.77 6.33 9.68
C PRO A 133 33.13 6.04 9.05
N SER A 134 33.53 6.87 8.09
CA SER A 134 34.87 6.78 7.50
C SER A 134 35.96 7.19 8.49
N ARG A 135 37.22 6.86 8.18
CA ARG A 135 38.38 7.36 8.97
C ARG A 135 38.45 8.89 8.97
N ASP A 136 38.06 9.52 7.86
CA ASP A 136 37.98 10.98 7.74
C ASP A 136 36.91 11.57 8.64
N CYS A 137 35.74 10.93 8.72
CA CYS A 137 34.72 11.31 9.69
C CYS A 137 35.26 11.20 11.12
N GLY A 138 35.95 10.11 11.47
CA GLY A 138 36.58 9.96 12.79
C GLY A 138 37.53 11.12 13.12
N ARG A 139 38.35 11.55 12.16
CA ARG A 139 39.23 12.72 12.31
C ARG A 139 38.44 14.03 12.47
N ALA A 140 37.38 14.22 11.69
CA ALA A 140 36.53 15.41 11.77
C ALA A 140 35.82 15.51 13.13
N LEU A 141 35.28 14.39 13.64
CA LEU A 141 34.64 14.33 14.94
C LEU A 141 35.62 14.57 16.10
N LEU A 142 36.84 14.03 16.01
CA LEU A 142 37.90 14.33 17.00
C LEU A 142 38.24 15.82 17.02
N ARG A 143 38.34 16.46 15.85
CA ARG A 143 38.57 17.91 15.74
C ARG A 143 37.40 18.73 16.28
N LEU A 144 36.18 18.26 16.07
CA LEU A 144 34.98 18.91 16.56
C LEU A 144 34.88 18.88 18.09
N TRP A 145 35.07 17.70 18.70
CA TRP A 145 34.74 17.48 20.11
C TRP A 145 35.94 17.47 21.06
N TYR A 146 37.09 16.96 20.62
CA TYR A 146 38.21 16.64 21.54
C TYR A 146 39.42 17.56 21.40
N CYS A 147 39.69 18.10 20.20
CA CYS A 147 40.79 19.04 20.00
C CYS A 147 40.78 20.25 20.94
N PRO A 148 39.63 20.85 21.32
CA PRO A 148 39.61 21.94 22.29
C PRO A 148 40.23 21.56 23.63
N HIS A 149 39.96 20.36 24.12
CA HIS A 149 40.51 19.86 25.38
C HIS A 149 42.03 19.72 25.33
N CYS A 150 42.57 19.24 24.20
CA CYS A 150 44.01 19.16 23.97
C CYS A 150 44.69 20.54 23.94
N GLN A 151 43.95 21.59 23.61
CA GLN A 151 44.41 22.99 23.62
C GLN A 151 44.13 23.69 24.96
N GLY A 152 43.70 22.96 25.99
CA GLY A 152 43.43 23.51 27.33
C GLY A 152 42.08 24.22 27.46
N MET A 153 41.18 24.10 26.49
CA MET A 153 39.82 24.65 26.57
C MET A 153 38.84 23.67 27.20
N LEU A 154 38.01 24.17 28.11
CA LEU A 154 36.96 23.40 28.78
C LEU A 154 35.64 23.54 28.00
N SER A 155 35.37 22.59 27.11
CA SER A 155 34.08 22.39 26.42
C SER A 155 33.50 23.64 25.72
N PRO A 156 34.25 24.32 24.82
CA PRO A 156 33.68 25.43 24.06
C PRO A 156 32.58 24.94 23.10
N PRO A 157 31.52 25.74 22.86
CA PRO A 157 30.48 25.36 21.91
C PRO A 157 31.05 25.32 20.47
N ALA A 158 30.77 24.26 19.72
CA ALA A 158 31.14 24.19 18.32
C ALA A 158 30.38 25.23 17.48
N CYS A 159 31.04 25.81 16.47
CA CYS A 159 30.36 26.64 15.49
C CYS A 159 29.37 25.78 14.70
N ARG A 160 28.11 26.26 14.55
CA ARG A 160 27.05 25.52 13.84
C ARG A 160 27.47 25.08 12.45
N GLY A 161 28.08 25.99 11.68
CA GLY A 161 28.58 25.68 10.32
C GLY A 161 29.66 24.60 10.32
N PHE A 162 30.59 24.64 11.28
CA PHE A 162 31.65 23.63 11.40
C PHE A 162 31.09 22.26 11.78
N CYS A 163 30.16 22.21 12.75
CA CYS A 163 29.45 20.98 13.09
C CYS A 163 28.69 20.41 11.89
N GLN A 164 27.94 21.25 11.17
CA GLN A 164 27.20 20.83 9.98
C GLN A 164 28.12 20.25 8.90
N THR A 165 29.26 20.88 8.60
CA THR A 165 30.23 20.37 7.63
C THR A 165 30.83 19.03 8.07
N ALA A 166 31.18 18.90 9.36
CA ALA A 166 31.67 17.63 9.90
C ALA A 166 30.62 16.52 9.78
N MET A 167 29.37 16.80 10.17
CA MET A 167 28.27 15.83 10.10
C MET A 167 27.91 15.48 8.65
N GLN A 168 27.94 16.43 7.72
CA GLN A 168 27.73 16.15 6.29
C GLN A 168 28.79 15.20 5.73
N GLY A 169 30.07 15.41 6.07
CA GLY A 169 31.14 14.50 5.68
C GLY A 169 31.01 13.11 6.28
N CYS A 170 30.47 13.00 7.51
CA CYS A 170 30.19 11.74 8.18
C CYS A 170 28.98 11.00 7.61
N LEU A 171 27.92 11.73 7.27
CA LEU A 171 26.64 11.18 6.80
C LEU A 171 26.58 11.06 5.28
N GLY A 172 27.67 11.32 4.54
CA GLY A 172 27.67 11.40 3.08
C GLY A 172 26.93 10.26 2.38
N GLY A 173 27.19 9.01 2.77
CA GLY A 173 26.49 7.85 2.21
C GLY A 173 24.98 7.80 2.52
N ALA A 174 24.56 8.31 3.67
CA ALA A 174 23.13 8.45 4.00
C ALA A 174 22.50 9.66 3.30
N ALA A 175 23.26 10.74 3.08
CA ALA A 175 22.79 11.94 2.39
C ALA A 175 22.45 11.66 0.91
N GLU A 176 23.17 10.74 0.27
CA GLU A 176 22.87 10.26 -1.10
C GLU A 176 21.49 9.58 -1.20
N VAL A 177 20.99 8.99 -0.11
CA VAL A 177 19.67 8.33 -0.06
C VAL A 177 18.52 9.34 -0.07
N GLN A 178 18.75 10.57 0.40
CA GLN A 178 17.72 11.57 0.59
C GLN A 178 16.82 11.87 -0.63
N PRO A 179 17.32 12.10 -1.86
CA PRO A 179 16.44 12.33 -3.02
C PRO A 179 15.53 11.13 -3.30
N HIS A 180 16.06 9.91 -3.20
CA HIS A 180 15.30 8.68 -3.39
C HIS A 180 14.27 8.45 -2.28
N TRP A 181 14.66 8.69 -1.02
CA TRP A 181 13.78 8.61 0.13
C TRP A 181 12.58 9.57 0.02
N ARG A 182 12.82 10.81 -0.41
CA ARG A 182 11.75 11.79 -0.62
C ARG A 182 10.77 11.33 -1.69
N SER A 183 11.28 10.83 -2.81
CA SER A 183 10.45 10.28 -3.90
C SER A 183 9.65 9.06 -3.44
N TYR A 184 10.28 8.17 -2.66
CA TYR A 184 9.64 7.01 -2.04
C TYR A 184 8.48 7.42 -1.11
N ILE A 185 8.70 8.36 -0.19
CA ILE A 185 7.67 8.85 0.74
C ILE A 185 6.50 9.52 0.00
N ASP A 186 6.78 10.31 -1.04
CA ASP A 186 5.74 10.92 -1.88
C ASP A 186 4.94 9.85 -2.64
N GLY A 187 5.61 8.88 -3.25
CA GLY A 187 4.99 7.75 -3.93
C GLY A 187 4.10 6.92 -3.01
N LEU A 188 4.60 6.61 -1.81
CA LEU A 188 3.85 5.90 -0.78
C LEU A 188 2.61 6.71 -0.33
N GLY A 189 2.75 8.03 -0.18
CA GLY A 189 1.65 8.93 0.12
C GLY A 189 0.57 8.96 -0.97
N LYS A 190 0.97 8.95 -2.25
CA LYS A 190 0.05 8.88 -3.40
C LYS A 190 -0.69 7.55 -3.45
N LEU A 191 0.03 6.43 -3.30
CA LEU A 191 -0.54 5.08 -3.26
C LEU A 191 -1.61 4.98 -2.17
N ALA A 192 -1.26 5.42 -0.97
CA ALA A 192 -2.20 5.36 0.13
C ALA A 192 -3.36 6.37 0.01
N GLY A 193 -3.17 7.48 -0.70
CA GLY A 193 -4.26 8.35 -1.12
C GLY A 193 -5.26 7.63 -2.04
N GLY A 194 -4.78 6.84 -3.01
CA GLY A 194 -5.61 6.01 -3.89
C GLY A 194 -6.39 4.92 -3.14
N MET A 195 -5.79 4.36 -2.08
CA MET A 195 -6.43 3.40 -1.18
C MET A 195 -7.57 4.00 -0.33
N ARG A 196 -7.79 5.32 -0.35
CA ARG A 196 -8.97 5.98 0.27
C ARG A 196 -10.18 6.07 -0.66
N GLY A 197 -9.99 5.75 -1.94
CA GLY A 197 -11.00 5.92 -2.98
C GLY A 197 -11.35 4.61 -3.65
N GLU A 198 -11.18 4.56 -4.97
CA GLU A 198 -11.59 3.40 -5.76
C GLU A 198 -10.76 2.13 -5.51
N GLN A 199 -9.60 2.24 -4.84
CA GLN A 199 -8.70 1.13 -4.51
C GLN A 199 -8.79 0.70 -3.05
N ASP A 200 -9.80 1.18 -2.30
CA ASP A 200 -10.00 0.81 -0.90
C ASP A 200 -10.36 -0.67 -0.76
N MET A 201 -9.46 -1.45 -0.16
CA MET A 201 -9.66 -2.88 0.09
C MET A 201 -10.77 -3.14 1.09
N GLU A 202 -10.87 -2.36 2.17
CA GLU A 202 -11.92 -2.53 3.17
C GLU A 202 -13.27 -2.30 2.52
N ALA A 203 -13.43 -1.19 1.82
CA ALA A 203 -14.69 -0.87 1.17
C ALA A 203 -15.07 -1.88 0.08
N VAL A 204 -14.11 -2.47 -0.64
CA VAL A 204 -14.40 -3.56 -1.61
C VAL A 204 -14.78 -4.86 -0.89
N VAL A 205 -14.00 -5.29 0.09
CA VAL A 205 -14.18 -6.54 0.83
C VAL A 205 -15.51 -6.56 1.57
N LEU A 206 -15.87 -5.47 2.26
CA LEU A 206 -17.12 -5.35 3.02
C LEU A 206 -18.36 -5.33 2.10
N ARG A 207 -18.19 -5.07 0.81
CA ARG A 207 -19.27 -5.13 -0.18
C ARG A 207 -19.40 -6.46 -0.90
N LEU A 208 -18.40 -7.35 -0.79
CA LEU A 208 -18.47 -8.70 -1.35
C LEU A 208 -19.72 -9.49 -0.91
N PRO A 209 -20.14 -9.51 0.39
CA PRO A 209 -21.33 -10.24 0.80
C PRO A 209 -22.58 -9.87 -0.02
N SER A 210 -22.77 -8.57 -0.27
CA SER A 210 -23.90 -8.06 -1.06
C SER A 210 -23.79 -8.42 -2.53
N LEU A 211 -22.61 -8.31 -3.14
CA LEU A 211 -22.39 -8.68 -4.54
C LEU A 211 -22.56 -10.19 -4.78
N ILE A 212 -22.06 -11.02 -3.86
CA ILE A 212 -22.24 -12.47 -3.89
C ILE A 212 -23.71 -12.84 -3.74
N LYS A 213 -24.44 -12.16 -2.84
CA LYS A 213 -25.89 -12.34 -2.70
C LYS A 213 -26.62 -12.04 -4.01
N LEU A 214 -26.33 -10.91 -4.65
CA LEU A 214 -26.98 -10.51 -5.90
C LEU A 214 -26.66 -11.49 -7.04
N ALA A 215 -25.41 -11.96 -7.13
CA ALA A 215 -25.01 -13.00 -8.06
C ALA A 215 -25.82 -14.29 -7.89
N LEU A 216 -25.97 -14.76 -6.64
CA LEU A 216 -26.75 -15.96 -6.35
C LEU A 216 -28.25 -15.76 -6.61
N LYS A 217 -28.83 -14.60 -6.27
CA LYS A 217 -30.23 -14.29 -6.62
C LYS A 217 -30.44 -14.36 -8.13
N GLN A 218 -29.51 -13.81 -8.92
CA GLN A 218 -29.57 -13.88 -10.39
C GLN A 218 -29.58 -15.33 -10.88
N ALA A 219 -28.65 -16.15 -10.37
CA ALA A 219 -28.52 -17.55 -10.78
C ALA A 219 -29.75 -18.40 -10.39
N VAL A 220 -30.29 -18.20 -9.19
CA VAL A 220 -31.46 -18.94 -8.70
C VAL A 220 -32.75 -18.50 -9.41
N ASN A 221 -32.89 -17.22 -9.75
CA ASN A 221 -34.09 -16.68 -10.38
C ASN A 221 -34.13 -16.87 -11.90
N SER A 222 -33.01 -17.22 -12.54
CA SER A 222 -32.91 -17.43 -13.99
C SER A 222 -32.51 -18.88 -14.35
N PRO A 223 -33.19 -19.92 -13.83
CA PRO A 223 -32.77 -21.31 -14.01
C PRO A 223 -32.89 -21.77 -15.47
N GLN A 224 -33.77 -21.14 -16.27
CA GLN A 224 -33.93 -21.47 -17.69
C GLN A 224 -32.72 -21.01 -18.52
N VAL A 225 -32.13 -19.86 -18.22
CA VAL A 225 -30.89 -19.39 -18.89
C VAL A 225 -29.75 -20.36 -18.64
N ILE A 226 -29.69 -20.89 -17.41
CA ILE A 226 -28.74 -21.93 -17.04
C ILE A 226 -29.05 -23.20 -17.84
N LYS A 227 -30.28 -23.75 -17.78
CA LYS A 227 -30.64 -24.98 -18.50
C LYS A 227 -30.42 -24.90 -20.02
N THR A 228 -30.84 -23.83 -20.68
CA THR A 228 -30.76 -23.69 -22.15
C THR A 228 -29.32 -23.54 -22.65
N ARG A 229 -28.46 -22.80 -21.92
CA ARG A 229 -27.05 -22.59 -22.34
C ARG A 229 -26.10 -23.68 -21.85
N PHE A 230 -26.54 -24.53 -20.92
CA PHE A 230 -25.75 -25.63 -20.37
C PHE A 230 -25.84 -26.94 -21.17
N CYS A 231 -26.63 -26.93 -22.25
CA CYS A 231 -26.69 -28.01 -23.24
C CYS A 231 -25.32 -28.36 -23.86
N VAL A 232 -24.29 -27.55 -23.61
CA VAL A 232 -22.89 -27.77 -24.04
C VAL A 232 -22.19 -28.86 -23.23
N CYS A 233 -22.55 -29.07 -21.96
CA CYS A 233 -21.92 -30.08 -21.11
C CYS A 233 -22.60 -31.46 -21.17
N GLU A 234 -23.89 -31.50 -21.54
CA GLU A 234 -24.60 -32.74 -21.83
C GLU A 234 -24.43 -33.05 -23.31
N ARG A 235 -23.86 -34.21 -23.66
CA ARG A 235 -23.65 -34.65 -25.07
C ARG A 235 -24.95 -34.87 -25.87
N ALA A 236 -26.08 -34.36 -25.41
CA ALA A 236 -27.40 -34.49 -26.00
C ALA A 236 -28.01 -33.10 -26.22
N CYS A 237 -27.58 -32.42 -27.28
CA CYS A 237 -28.31 -31.28 -27.80
C CYS A 237 -28.66 -31.56 -29.27
N GLY A 238 -29.93 -31.90 -29.53
CA GLY A 238 -30.50 -31.88 -30.87
C GLY A 238 -30.69 -30.43 -31.35
N PRO A 239 -30.76 -30.17 -32.66
CA PRO A 239 -30.58 -28.84 -33.22
C PRO A 239 -31.82 -27.98 -32.98
N LEU A 240 -31.81 -27.10 -31.98
CA LEU A 240 -32.82 -26.05 -31.86
C LEU A 240 -32.26 -24.69 -31.41
N LEU A 241 -32.38 -23.77 -32.37
CA LEU A 241 -32.70 -22.34 -32.30
C LEU A 241 -31.57 -21.32 -32.06
N GLN A 242 -31.60 -20.36 -32.98
CA GLN A 242 -30.65 -19.28 -33.28
C GLN A 242 -30.47 -18.26 -32.14
N PRO A 243 -29.33 -17.55 -32.09
CA PRO A 243 -29.11 -16.50 -31.12
C PRO A 243 -29.84 -15.22 -31.55
N ASN A 244 -30.80 -14.77 -30.74
CA ASN A 244 -31.30 -13.40 -30.84
C ASN A 244 -30.47 -12.52 -29.89
N GLU A 245 -29.71 -11.60 -30.48
CA GLU A 245 -29.08 -10.49 -29.77
C GLU A 245 -30.18 -9.52 -29.33
N ASP A 246 -30.39 -9.38 -28.02
CA ASP A 246 -30.78 -8.12 -27.39
C ASP A 246 -30.92 -8.29 -25.87
N LEU A 247 -29.85 -7.99 -25.12
CA LEU A 247 -29.99 -7.68 -23.70
C LEU A 247 -29.14 -6.46 -23.35
N ARG A 248 -29.79 -5.29 -23.42
CA ARG A 248 -29.35 -4.04 -22.82
C ARG A 248 -29.00 -4.28 -21.36
N CYS A 249 -27.72 -4.10 -21.02
CA CYS A 249 -27.24 -4.12 -19.64
C CYS A 249 -27.83 -2.93 -18.87
N CYS A 250 -28.68 -3.22 -17.89
CA CYS A 250 -29.06 -2.23 -16.88
C CYS A 250 -27.82 -1.85 -16.05
N PHE A 251 -27.32 -0.65 -16.27
CA PHE A 251 -26.32 -0.02 -15.41
C PHE A 251 -27.03 0.38 -14.11
N VAL A 252 -27.00 -0.47 -13.09
CA VAL A 252 -27.45 -0.08 -11.75
C VAL A 252 -26.37 0.82 -11.16
N ARG A 253 -26.55 2.13 -11.32
CA ARG A 253 -25.82 3.14 -10.55
C ARG A 253 -26.26 3.03 -9.11
N THR A 254 -25.51 2.27 -8.32
CA THR A 254 -25.65 2.29 -6.86
C THR A 254 -24.88 3.52 -6.37
N ASP A 255 -25.59 4.49 -5.82
CA ASP A 255 -24.96 5.59 -5.10
C ASP A 255 -24.20 5.03 -3.90
N TRP A 256 -22.92 5.39 -3.82
CA TRP A 256 -21.99 4.89 -2.83
C TRP A 256 -21.99 5.85 -1.64
N TYR A 257 -22.49 5.41 -0.49
CA TYR A 257 -22.09 6.00 0.79
C TYR A 257 -20.70 5.46 1.14
N SER A 258 -19.74 6.38 1.16
CA SER A 258 -18.38 6.18 1.65
C SER A 258 -18.42 5.95 3.16
N ALA A 259 -18.51 4.69 3.59
CA ALA A 259 -18.26 4.35 4.99
C ALA A 259 -16.75 4.39 5.26
N ALA A 260 -16.42 5.00 6.39
CA ALA A 260 -15.11 5.56 6.71
C ALA A 260 -14.03 4.51 7.00
N VAL A 261 -12.82 4.96 6.68
CA VAL A 261 -11.51 4.35 6.93
C VAL A 261 -11.33 3.90 8.38
N SER A 262 -10.68 2.76 8.59
CA SER A 262 -10.08 2.42 9.89
C SER A 262 -9.05 3.51 10.32
N PRO A 263 -9.21 4.20 11.47
CA PRO A 263 -8.40 5.38 11.85
C PRO A 263 -6.86 5.17 11.84
N GLY A 264 -6.38 3.95 12.07
CA GLY A 264 -4.96 3.68 12.31
C GLY A 264 -4.03 3.74 11.08
N SER A 265 -4.53 3.46 9.86
CA SER A 265 -3.70 3.51 8.65
C SER A 265 -3.47 4.94 8.15
N LEU A 266 -4.35 5.89 8.49
CA LEU A 266 -4.27 7.30 8.07
C LEU A 266 -3.23 8.09 8.86
N GLU A 267 -3.20 7.90 10.17
CA GLU A 267 -2.25 8.58 11.07
C GLU A 267 -0.81 8.21 10.71
N PHE A 268 -0.59 6.94 10.36
CA PHE A 268 0.72 6.45 9.97
C PHE A 268 1.30 7.15 8.73
N ILE A 269 0.49 7.40 7.69
CA ILE A 269 0.98 8.05 6.46
C ILE A 269 1.19 9.55 6.65
N THR A 270 0.31 10.22 7.40
CA THR A 270 0.54 11.62 7.78
C THR A 270 1.82 11.77 8.60
N ASN A 271 2.08 10.81 9.49
CA ASN A 271 3.33 10.77 10.26
C ASN A 271 4.53 10.51 9.34
N LEU A 272 4.44 9.58 8.38
CA LEU A 272 5.52 9.30 7.43
C LEU A 272 5.92 10.50 6.56
N LYS A 273 4.97 11.36 6.18
CA LYS A 273 5.29 12.58 5.42
C LYS A 273 6.25 13.51 6.18
N SER A 274 6.16 13.55 7.51
CA SER A 274 7.08 14.35 8.33
C SER A 274 8.54 13.86 8.23
N PHE A 275 8.74 12.58 7.91
CA PHE A 275 10.06 11.99 7.69
C PHE A 275 10.60 12.15 6.26
N SER A 276 9.91 12.86 5.37
CA SER A 276 10.36 13.04 3.97
C SER A 276 11.74 13.69 3.84
N SER A 277 12.18 14.47 4.83
CA SER A 277 13.51 15.11 4.91
C SER A 277 14.45 14.46 5.93
N PHE A 278 14.14 13.23 6.40
CA PHE A 278 14.87 12.54 7.47
C PHE A 278 16.40 12.57 7.29
N TYR A 279 16.91 12.02 6.18
CA TYR A 279 18.35 11.90 5.95
C TYR A 279 19.06 13.26 5.80
N SER A 280 18.43 14.26 5.17
CA SER A 280 18.94 15.63 5.13
C SER A 280 18.93 16.33 6.49
N GLY A 281 17.99 15.96 7.37
CA GLY A 281 17.83 16.56 8.69
C GLY A 281 18.76 15.99 9.75
N LEU A 282 19.40 14.83 9.51
CA LEU A 282 20.25 14.16 10.49
C LEU A 282 21.41 15.03 10.97
N GLY A 283 22.11 15.71 10.05
CA GLY A 283 23.24 16.57 10.42
C GLY A 283 22.83 17.71 11.34
N GLU A 284 21.69 18.35 11.05
CA GLU A 284 21.14 19.41 11.90
C GLU A 284 20.72 18.87 13.26
N ALA A 285 20.03 17.73 13.30
CA ALA A 285 19.57 17.11 14.54
C ALA A 285 20.73 16.72 15.47
N LEU A 286 21.84 16.24 14.91
CA LEU A 286 23.06 15.92 15.67
C LEU A 286 23.73 17.17 16.24
N CYS A 287 23.78 18.27 15.48
CA CYS A 287 24.34 19.55 15.94
C CYS A 287 23.41 20.34 16.88
N SER A 288 22.10 20.05 16.88
CA SER A 288 21.10 20.73 17.72
C SER A 288 21.05 20.23 19.17
N ARG A 289 21.66 19.07 19.46
CA ARG A 289 21.72 18.50 20.82
C ARG A 289 22.77 19.15 21.72
N GLU A 290 23.51 20.12 21.19
CA GLU A 290 24.57 20.77 21.92
C GLU A 290 24.02 21.89 22.81
N PRO A 291 24.37 21.93 24.11
CA PRO A 291 23.93 23.00 24.97
C PRO A 291 24.46 24.33 24.43
N THR A 292 23.55 25.22 24.02
CA THR A 292 23.89 26.61 23.78
C THR A 292 24.43 27.18 25.09
N ALA A 293 25.76 27.28 25.20
CA ALA A 293 26.38 28.07 26.25
C ALA A 293 25.81 29.49 26.15
N ALA A 294 24.99 29.85 27.14
CA ALA A 294 24.48 31.19 27.29
C ALA A 294 25.67 32.14 27.43
N ASN A 295 25.73 33.14 26.56
CA ASN A 295 26.63 34.31 26.60
C ASN A 295 27.99 34.24 25.90
N ASN A 296 28.29 33.23 25.05
CA ASN A 296 29.52 33.27 24.25
C ASN A 296 29.24 33.64 22.78
N SER A 297 29.67 34.85 22.39
CA SER A 297 29.78 35.29 20.98
C SER A 297 30.73 34.40 20.17
N LEU A 298 31.66 33.73 20.87
CA LEU A 298 32.68 32.88 20.29
C LEU A 298 32.26 31.40 20.26
N CYS A 299 32.67 30.70 19.20
CA CYS A 299 32.49 29.28 19.00
C CYS A 299 33.76 28.64 18.40
N TRP A 300 33.91 27.34 18.60
CA TRP A 300 35.04 26.57 18.10
C TRP A 300 34.85 26.20 16.61
N ASN A 301 35.81 26.59 15.76
CA ASN A 301 35.77 26.32 14.31
C ASN A 301 36.65 25.14 13.86
N GLY A 302 37.28 24.41 14.79
CA GLY A 302 38.23 23.33 14.51
C GLY A 302 39.71 23.71 14.62
N GLN A 303 40.03 25.00 14.82
CA GLN A 303 41.39 25.50 15.01
C GLN A 303 41.49 26.47 16.18
N GLU A 304 40.53 27.39 16.29
CA GLU A 304 40.48 28.44 17.31
C GLU A 304 39.03 28.85 17.65
N MET A 305 38.89 29.77 18.61
CA MET A 305 37.61 30.40 18.96
C MET A 305 37.36 31.60 18.03
N THR A 306 36.20 31.60 17.37
CA THR A 306 35.82 32.62 16.37
C THR A 306 34.41 33.13 16.60
N ASP A 307 34.07 34.29 16.06
CA ASP A 307 32.72 34.83 16.18
C ASP A 307 31.69 33.96 15.45
N ARG A 308 30.63 33.61 16.19
CA ARG A 308 29.53 32.74 15.74
C ARG A 308 28.79 33.25 14.49
N TYR A 309 28.85 34.55 14.22
CA TYR A 309 28.18 35.22 13.09
C TYR A 309 29.14 35.73 12.00
N GLY A 310 30.45 35.59 12.17
CA GLY A 310 31.44 36.26 11.32
C GLY A 310 31.35 35.87 9.84
N LEU A 311 31.08 34.59 9.54
CA LEU A 311 30.97 34.11 8.15
C LEU A 311 29.69 34.61 7.45
N ILE A 312 28.57 34.73 8.15
CA ILE A 312 27.31 35.23 7.55
C ILE A 312 27.43 36.73 7.26
N MET A 313 28.07 37.49 8.16
CA MET A 313 28.32 38.92 7.92
C MET A 313 29.33 39.14 6.79
N ALA A 314 30.36 38.30 6.65
CA ALA A 314 31.29 38.38 5.52
C ALA A 314 30.61 38.09 4.17
N PHE A 315 29.73 37.07 4.09
CA PHE A 315 28.97 36.77 2.87
C PHE A 315 27.94 37.86 2.52
N ILE A 316 27.25 38.43 3.52
CA ILE A 316 26.32 39.54 3.31
C ILE A 316 27.10 40.79 2.87
N SER A 317 28.25 41.08 3.50
CA SER A 317 29.10 42.21 3.15
C SER A 317 29.73 42.07 1.75
N GLU A 318 30.18 40.86 1.34
CA GLU A 318 30.64 40.61 -0.03
C GLU A 318 29.51 40.79 -1.06
N ARG A 319 28.29 40.35 -0.75
CA ARG A 319 27.14 40.47 -1.65
C ARG A 319 26.67 41.91 -1.82
N ILE A 320 26.64 42.68 -0.72
CA ILE A 320 26.34 44.12 -0.73
C ILE A 320 27.45 44.90 -1.45
N CYS A 321 28.73 44.58 -1.22
CA CYS A 321 29.83 45.22 -1.95
C CYS A 321 29.79 44.92 -3.45
N TRP A 322 29.41 43.70 -3.85
CA TRP A 322 29.22 43.37 -5.26
C TRP A 322 28.06 44.13 -5.90
N GLU A 323 26.93 44.28 -5.20
CA GLU A 323 25.76 45.02 -5.69
C GLU A 323 25.99 46.53 -5.77
N ILE A 324 26.78 47.12 -4.86
CA ILE A 324 27.00 48.58 -4.81
C ILE A 324 28.23 49.00 -5.63
N HIS A 325 29.32 48.24 -5.60
CA HIS A 325 30.61 48.64 -6.15
C HIS A 325 31.09 47.77 -7.32
N GLY A 326 30.39 46.67 -7.64
CA GLY A 326 30.78 45.76 -8.73
C GLY A 326 32.13 45.06 -8.49
N ALA A 327 32.62 45.05 -7.26
CA ALA A 327 33.91 44.47 -6.87
C ALA A 327 33.83 43.90 -5.44
N ARG A 328 34.73 42.97 -5.11
CA ARG A 328 34.92 42.50 -3.73
C ARG A 328 35.56 43.60 -2.89
N CYS A 329 35.03 43.83 -1.70
CA CYS A 329 35.69 44.64 -0.68
C CYS A 329 36.78 43.80 0.01
N LEU A 330 38.00 44.33 0.06
CA LEU A 330 39.13 43.80 0.85
C LEU A 330 38.91 44.07 2.34
#